data_AF-A0A1I7SKD1-F1
#
_entry.id   AF-A0A1I7SKD1-F1
#
_cell.length_a   1.000
_cell.length_b   1.000
_cell.length_c   1.000
_cell.angle_alpha   90.00
_cell.angle_beta   90.00
_cell.angle_gamma   90.00
#
_symmetry.space_group_name_H-M   'P 1'
#
loop_
_entity.id
_entity.type
_entity.pdbx_description
1 polymer ?
#
loop_
_entity_poly.entity_id
_entity_poly.type
_entity_poly.pdbx_seq_one_letter_code
_entity_poly.pdbx_strand_id
1 'polypeptide(L)'
;MTTLHKLLSLLLISAVFAHPKPKPDPREHGDSADPTNIQVHTANGPVIGFVEKLDAINRRRGPIEEANIFLGIPFAKPPVGTLRFE
;
A
#
# COMPACT_ATOMS: atom_id res chain seq x y z
N MET A 1 -18.86 -46.89 9.91
CA MET A 1 -19.39 -45.62 9.36
C MET A 1 -19.04 -44.41 10.24
N THR A 2 -17.78 -44.24 10.67
CA THR A 2 -17.40 -43.21 11.67
C THR A 2 -16.33 -42.24 11.19
N THR A 3 -15.56 -42.61 10.17
CA THR A 3 -14.46 -41.81 9.60
C THR A 3 -14.96 -40.68 8.69
N LEU A 4 -15.97 -40.96 7.86
CA LEU A 4 -16.56 -39.96 6.96
C LEU A 4 -17.29 -38.83 7.73
N HIS A 5 -17.98 -39.19 8.82
CA HIS A 5 -18.63 -38.20 9.70
C HIS A 5 -17.62 -37.32 10.44
N LYS A 6 -16.46 -37.86 10.84
CA LYS A 6 -15.38 -37.08 11.46
C LYS A 6 -14.74 -36.11 10.46
N LEU A 7 -14.50 -36.52 9.21
CA LEU A 7 -13.95 -35.62 8.19
C LEU A 7 -14.92 -34.48 7.83
N LEU A 8 -16.21 -34.79 7.68
CA LEU A 8 -17.22 -33.80 7.35
C LEU A 8 -17.45 -32.81 8.50
N SER A 9 -17.40 -33.29 9.74
CA SER A 9 -17.40 -32.45 10.95
C SER A 9 -16.20 -31.50 11.00
N LEU A 10 -15.00 -31.97 10.67
CA LEU A 10 -13.80 -31.13 10.70
C LEU A 10 -13.81 -30.05 9.60
N LEU A 11 -14.34 -30.38 8.42
CA LEU A 11 -14.43 -29.46 7.27
C LEU A 11 -15.48 -28.35 7.51
N LEU A 12 -16.59 -28.67 8.17
CA LEU A 12 -17.61 -27.70 8.57
C LEU A 12 -17.09 -26.72 9.63
N ILE A 13 -16.26 -27.17 10.56
CA ILE A 13 -15.66 -26.29 11.60
C ILE A 13 -14.66 -25.31 10.98
N SER A 14 -13.86 -25.72 9.98
CA SER A 14 -12.92 -24.80 9.31
C SER A 14 -13.63 -23.74 8.47
N ALA A 15 -14.78 -24.08 7.86
CA ALA A 15 -15.53 -23.15 7.02
C ALA A 15 -16.22 -22.04 7.83
N VAL A 16 -16.59 -22.31 9.08
CA VAL A 16 -17.24 -21.33 9.98
C VAL A 16 -16.27 -20.25 10.48
N PHE A 17 -14.96 -20.53 10.50
CA PHE A 17 -13.94 -19.59 10.99
C PHE A 17 -13.21 -18.77 9.91
N ALA A 18 -13.53 -18.98 8.63
CA ALA A 18 -12.95 -18.22 7.52
C ALA A 18 -13.57 -16.81 7.43
N HIS A 19 -13.20 -15.95 8.37
CA HIS A 19 -13.47 -14.51 8.22
C HIS A 19 -12.56 -13.97 7.12
N PRO A 20 -13.09 -13.20 6.15
CA PRO A 20 -12.25 -12.47 5.23
C PRO A 20 -11.32 -11.57 6.07
N LYS A 21 -10.01 -11.68 5.83
CA LYS A 21 -9.05 -10.78 6.48
C LYS A 21 -9.48 -9.34 6.19
N PRO A 22 -9.55 -8.47 7.21
CA PRO A 22 -9.87 -7.06 6.97
C PRO A 22 -8.87 -6.52 5.94
N LYS A 23 -9.39 -5.77 4.97
CA LYS A 23 -8.53 -5.03 4.04
C LYS A 23 -7.60 -4.17 4.90
N PRO A 24 -6.26 -4.21 4.68
CA PRO A 24 -5.35 -3.39 5.45
C PRO A 24 -5.83 -1.95 5.43
N ASP A 25 -5.91 -1.32 6.60
CA ASP A 25 -6.25 0.09 6.67
C ASP A 25 -5.16 0.86 5.91
N PRO A 26 -5.52 1.70 4.92
CA PRO A 26 -4.55 2.57 4.25
C PRO A 26 -3.74 3.46 5.20
N ARG A 27 -4.14 3.58 6.47
CA ARG A 27 -3.49 4.38 7.51
C ARG A 27 -2.65 3.58 8.50
N GLU A 28 -2.65 2.25 8.44
CA GLU A 28 -1.81 1.42 9.32
C GLU A 28 -0.37 1.37 8.79
N HIS A 29 0.34 2.46 9.06
CA HIS A 29 1.77 2.58 8.89
C HIS A 29 2.47 1.91 10.08
N GLY A 30 2.74 0.61 9.97
CA GLY A 30 3.40 -0.14 11.04
C GLY A 30 4.13 -1.38 10.54
N ASP A 31 5.44 -1.22 10.35
CA ASP A 31 6.48 -2.24 10.50
C ASP A 31 6.18 -3.65 10.00
N SER A 32 6.45 -3.89 8.72
CA SER A 32 7.28 -4.99 8.19
C SER A 32 6.85 -5.35 6.77
N ALA A 33 7.75 -5.08 5.81
CA ALA A 33 7.67 -5.58 4.44
C ALA A 33 6.37 -5.30 3.69
N ASP A 34 5.82 -4.08 3.79
CA ASP A 34 4.80 -3.64 2.84
C ASP A 34 5.48 -3.48 1.46
N PRO A 35 5.18 -4.34 0.46
CA PRO A 35 5.79 -4.27 -0.86
C PRO A 35 5.44 -2.98 -1.61
N THR A 36 4.54 -2.16 -1.06
CA THR A 36 4.21 -0.86 -1.64
C THR A 36 5.24 0.21 -1.33
N ASN A 37 6.04 0.11 -0.25
CA ASN A 37 7.00 1.15 0.11
C ASN A 37 8.26 1.11 -0.79
N ILE A 38 8.54 2.22 -1.48
CA ILE A 38 9.70 2.37 -2.35
C ILE A 38 10.63 3.44 -1.78
N GLN A 39 11.91 3.11 -1.62
CA GLN A 39 12.95 4.08 -1.24
C GLN A 39 13.80 4.47 -2.44
N VAL A 40 14.03 5.77 -2.64
CA VAL A 40 14.90 6.32 -3.69
C VAL A 40 15.92 7.27 -3.07
N HIS A 41 17.19 7.14 -3.45
CA HIS A 41 18.24 8.08 -3.04
C HIS A 41 18.27 9.30 -3.97
N THR A 42 18.21 10.49 -3.38
CA THR A 42 18.34 11.77 -4.09
C THR A 42 19.63 12.48 -3.68
N ALA A 43 19.94 13.60 -4.35
CA ALA A 43 21.07 14.45 -3.96
C ALA A 43 20.95 15.00 -2.53
N ASN A 44 19.73 15.12 -1.98
CA ASN A 44 19.43 15.67 -0.65
C ASN A 44 19.09 14.60 0.40
N GLY A 45 19.25 13.32 0.07
CA GLY A 45 18.94 12.20 0.97
C GLY A 45 17.88 11.24 0.43
N PRO A 46 17.54 10.18 1.20
CA PRO A 46 16.54 9.21 0.79
C PRO A 46 15.12 9.77 0.89
N VAL A 47 14.26 9.37 -0.05
CA VAL A 47 12.82 9.65 -0.06
C VAL A 47 12.07 8.33 -0.10
N ILE A 48 11.00 8.23 0.70
CA ILE A 48 10.09 7.08 0.70
C ILE A 48 8.83 7.48 -0.06
N GLY A 49 8.43 6.66 -1.02
CA GLY A 49 7.17 6.73 -1.74
C GLY A 49 6.42 5.42 -1.66
N PHE A 50 5.33 5.31 -2.42
CA PHE A 50 4.48 4.13 -2.45
C PHE A 50 4.00 3.78 -3.85
N VAL A 51 3.67 2.52 -4.09
CA VAL A 51 3.00 2.07 -5.32
C VAL A 51 1.50 2.24 -5.18
N GLU A 52 0.87 2.94 -6.12
CA GLU A 52 -0.58 3.09 -6.19
C GLU A 52 -1.11 2.46 -7.49
N LYS A 53 -2.18 1.65 -7.36
CA LYS A 53 -2.92 1.12 -8.51
C LYS A 53 -3.76 2.22 -9.13
N LEU A 54 -3.55 2.45 -10.42
CA LEU A 54 -4.30 3.45 -11.15
C LEU A 54 -5.49 2.77 -11.80
N ASP A 55 -6.69 2.96 -11.23
CA ASP A 55 -7.91 2.51 -11.87
C ASP A 55 -8.02 3.13 -13.27
N ALA A 56 -8.50 2.33 -14.23
CA ALA A 56 -8.41 2.54 -15.67
C ALA A 56 -9.26 3.70 -16.24
N ILE A 57 -9.20 4.88 -15.63
CA ILE A 57 -9.84 6.11 -16.11
C ILE A 57 -9.13 6.60 -17.40
N ASN A 58 -7.89 6.19 -17.65
CA ASN A 58 -7.13 6.56 -18.85
C ASN A 58 -7.31 5.57 -20.03
N ARG A 59 -8.55 5.35 -20.48
CA ARG A 59 -8.88 4.45 -21.61
C ARG A 59 -8.22 4.81 -22.96
N ARG A 60 -7.56 5.97 -23.07
CA ARG A 60 -6.96 6.46 -24.33
C ARG A 60 -5.45 6.19 -24.49
N ARG A 61 -4.72 5.88 -23.41
CA ARG A 61 -3.25 5.67 -23.42
C ARG A 61 -2.82 4.23 -23.18
N GLY A 62 -3.79 3.30 -23.10
CA GLY A 62 -3.56 1.95 -22.55
C GLY A 62 -3.67 1.96 -21.03
N PRO A 63 -3.92 0.79 -20.39
CA PRO A 63 -3.99 0.70 -18.94
C PRO A 63 -2.60 0.96 -18.35
N ILE A 64 -2.43 2.10 -17.67
CA ILE A 64 -1.38 2.22 -16.67
C ILE A 64 -1.95 1.52 -15.44
N GLU A 65 -1.38 0.37 -15.08
CA GLU A 65 -1.90 -0.45 -13.98
C GLU A 65 -1.48 0.10 -12.62
N GLU A 66 -0.26 0.63 -12.53
CA GLU A 66 0.35 1.09 -11.28
C GLU A 66 1.29 2.27 -11.52
N ALA A 67 1.50 3.10 -10.49
CA ALA A 67 2.50 4.16 -10.48
C ALA A 67 3.25 4.22 -9.15
N ASN A 68 4.54 4.53 -9.23
CA ASN A 68 5.35 4.88 -8.06
C ASN A 68 5.11 6.36 -7.75
N ILE A 69 4.58 6.64 -6.56
CA ILE A 69 4.16 7.97 -6.14
C ILE A 69 5.05 8.47 -5.00
N PHE A 70 5.57 9.69 -5.17
CA PHE A 70 6.33 10.41 -4.14
C PHE A 70 5.74 11.81 -4.00
N LEU A 71 5.18 12.13 -2.84
CA LEU A 71 4.48 13.40 -2.59
C LEU A 71 5.25 14.26 -1.60
N GLY A 72 5.22 15.59 -1.80
CA GLY A 72 5.77 16.55 -0.84
C GLY A 72 7.29 16.57 -0.73
N ILE A 73 8.03 16.12 -1.76
CA ILE A 73 9.51 16.18 -1.73
C ILE A 73 9.95 17.65 -1.68
N PRO A 74 10.72 18.07 -0.66
CA PRO A 74 11.22 19.43 -0.58
C PRO A 74 12.26 19.67 -1.68
N PHE A 75 12.08 20.77 -2.43
CA PHE A 75 13.02 21.20 -3.47
C PHE A 75 13.71 22.53 -3.15
N ALA A 76 13.26 23.21 -2.10
CA ALA A 76 13.77 24.50 -1.67
C ALA A 76 13.69 24.64 -0.15
N LYS A 77 14.41 25.62 0.40
CA LYS A 77 14.23 26.05 1.79
C LYS A 77 12.83 26.66 1.95
N PRO A 78 12.12 26.42 3.06
CA PRO A 78 10.84 27.09 3.31
C PRO A 78 11.01 28.63 3.25
N PRO A 79 10.20 29.36 2.46
CA PRO A 79 10.33 30.81 2.27
C PRO A 79 9.72 31.57 3.46
N VAL A 80 10.32 31.38 4.63
CA VAL A 80 9.89 31.95 5.91
C VAL A 80 10.95 32.89 6.48
N GLY A 81 10.57 33.74 7.44
CA GLY A 81 11.50 34.69 8.06
C GLY A 81 12.09 35.65 7.04
N THR A 82 13.42 35.76 7.03
CA THR A 82 14.17 36.62 6.08
C THR A 82 14.14 36.12 4.65
N LEU A 83 13.73 34.86 4.39
CA LEU A 83 13.54 34.35 3.02
C LEU A 83 12.16 34.69 2.45
N ARG A 84 11.30 35.37 3.22
CA ARG A 84 9.98 35.78 2.73
C ARG A 84 10.16 36.99 1.81
N PHE A 85 9.68 36.85 0.58
CA PHE A 85 9.75 37.87 -0.48
C PHE A 85 11.15 38.09 -1.09
N GLU A 86 12.07 37.14 -0.88
CA GLU A 86 13.37 37.07 -1.57
C GLU A 86 13.30 36.21 -2.85
#